data_AF-A0A3B4WQ41-F1
#
_entry.id   AF-A0A3B4WQ41-F1
#
_cell.length_a   1.000
_cell.length_b   1.000
_cell.length_c   1.000
_cell.angle_alpha   90.00
_cell.angle_beta   90.00
_cell.angle_gamma   90.00
#
_symmetry.space_group_name_H-M   'P 1'
#
loop_
_entity.id
_entity.type
_entity.pdbx_description
1 polymer ?
#
loop_
_entity_poly.entity_id
_entity_poly.type
_entity_poly.pdbx_seq_one_letter_code
_entity_poly.pdbx_strand_id
1 'polypeptide(L)'
;MLYRTLFAGAALINAVGAWTPPKEVEEAAKASHWAVLIAGSSGYGNYRHQADVCHAYQIMIKNGIDPDKIITLAVDDVANDDMNPFPGKLFNKPTGDGTPG
;
A
#
# COMPACT_ATOMS: atom_id res chain seq x y z
N MET A 1 15.80 10.86 24.52
CA MET A 1 15.23 10.76 23.16
C MET A 1 14.62 9.39 22.99
N LEU A 2 13.30 9.26 23.06
CA LEU A 2 12.53 8.18 22.44
C LEU A 2 11.04 8.59 22.47
N TYR A 3 10.51 9.10 21.37
CA TYR A 3 9.07 9.19 21.16
C TYR A 3 8.62 7.82 20.65
N ARG A 4 7.83 7.10 21.45
CA ARG A 4 7.21 5.85 21.04
C ARG A 4 5.71 6.05 21.17
N THR A 5 5.11 6.59 20.11
CA THR A 5 3.66 6.73 19.98
C THR A 5 3.08 5.35 19.63
N LEU A 6 2.37 4.75 20.58
CA LEU A 6 1.47 3.62 20.35
C LEU A 6 0.08 4.20 20.07
N PHE A 7 -0.46 3.95 18.88
CA PHE A 7 -1.91 4.01 18.65
C PHE A 7 -2.35 2.66 18.10
N ALA A 8 -2.98 1.86 18.96
CA ALA A 8 -4.04 0.91 18.64
C ALA A 8 -4.46 0.20 19.94
N GLY A 9 -5.67 0.49 20.42
CA GLY A 9 -6.23 -0.16 21.59
C GLY A 9 -7.43 0.61 22.09
N ALA A 10 -8.62 0.14 21.70
CA ALA A 10 -9.89 0.68 22.13
C ALA A 10 -10.01 0.72 23.66
N ALA A 11 -10.67 1.77 24.14
CA ALA A 11 -11.29 1.93 25.45
C ALA A 11 -10.39 1.66 26.67
N LEU A 12 -9.89 2.73 27.29
CA LEU A 12 -9.89 2.98 28.73
C LEU A 12 -9.14 4.28 29.01
N ILE A 13 -9.80 5.44 28.89
CA ILE A 13 -9.33 6.67 29.55
C ILE A 13 -10.56 7.43 30.06
N ASN A 14 -10.83 7.26 31.36
CA ASN A 14 -11.62 8.20 32.13
C ASN A 14 -10.76 9.43 32.45
N ALA A 15 -11.37 10.61 32.36
CA ALA A 15 -10.96 11.86 33.01
C ALA A 15 -9.68 12.58 32.51
N VAL A 16 -9.67 12.97 31.23
CA VAL A 16 -9.11 14.27 30.78
C VAL A 16 -9.94 14.68 29.57
N GLY A 17 -10.44 15.92 29.54
CA GLY A 17 -11.44 16.39 28.57
C GLY A 17 -11.16 15.91 27.15
N ALA A 18 -12.15 15.25 26.53
CA ALA A 18 -12.02 14.65 25.21
C ALA A 18 -11.47 15.67 24.21
N TRP A 19 -10.28 15.38 23.67
CA TRP A 19 -9.78 16.13 22.53
C TRP A 19 -10.71 15.85 21.36
N THR A 20 -11.45 16.88 20.95
CA THR A 20 -12.18 16.86 19.69
C THR A 20 -11.17 17.23 18.60
N PRO A 21 -10.95 16.37 17.59
CA PRO A 21 -10.09 16.73 16.47
C PRO A 21 -10.62 18.02 15.83
N PRO A 22 -9.74 18.95 15.40
CA PRO A 22 -10.14 20.05 14.55
C PRO A 22 -10.93 19.51 13.37
N LYS A 23 -11.97 20.24 12.95
CA LYS A 23 -12.86 19.83 11.87
C LYS A 23 -12.08 19.49 10.60
N GLU A 24 -10.96 20.15 10.32
CA GLU A 24 -10.14 19.83 9.14
C GLU A 24 -9.55 18.41 9.19
N VAL A 25 -9.23 17.89 10.38
CA VAL A 25 -8.72 16.52 10.56
C VAL A 25 -9.84 15.49 10.39
N GLU A 26 -11.04 15.79 10.89
CA GLU A 26 -12.21 14.93 10.72
C GLU A 26 -12.72 14.92 9.27
N GLU A 27 -12.75 16.08 8.62
CA GLU A 27 -13.15 16.22 7.22
C GLU A 27 -12.09 15.63 6.27
N ALA A 28 -10.79 15.77 6.58
CA ALA A 28 -9.74 15.05 5.86
C ALA A 28 -9.90 13.53 6.00
N ALA A 29 -10.30 13.03 7.18
CA ALA A 29 -10.63 11.62 7.37
C ALA A 29 -11.93 11.19 6.68
N LYS A 30 -12.86 12.13 6.42
CA LYS A 30 -14.10 11.91 5.65
C LYS A 30 -13.92 12.11 4.15
N ALA A 31 -12.84 12.74 3.70
CA ALA A 31 -12.59 13.00 2.29
C ALA A 31 -12.40 11.68 1.53
N SER A 32 -13.12 11.52 0.41
CA SER A 32 -12.97 10.34 -0.44
C SER A 32 -11.63 10.41 -1.17
N HIS A 33 -10.65 9.64 -0.71
CA HIS A 33 -9.37 9.49 -1.41
C HIS A 33 -9.52 8.59 -2.64
N TRP A 34 -9.00 9.05 -3.77
CA TRP A 34 -8.92 8.33 -5.04
C TRP A 34 -7.47 8.24 -5.49
N ALA A 35 -7.13 7.16 -6.21
CA ALA A 35 -5.81 6.97 -6.77
C ALA A 35 -5.87 6.38 -8.18
N VAL A 36 -4.89 6.77 -9.00
CA VAL A 36 -4.61 6.15 -10.31
C VAL A 36 -3.16 5.69 -10.29
N LEU A 37 -2.92 4.39 -10.48
CA LEU A 37 -1.61 3.76 -10.50
C LEU A 37 -1.30 3.27 -11.92
N ILE A 38 -0.14 3.63 -12.48
CA ILE A 38 0.19 3.32 -13.87
C ILE A 38 1.61 2.74 -13.99
N ALA A 39 1.73 1.56 -14.59
CA ALA A 39 3.01 1.01 -15.04
C ALA A 39 3.17 1.29 -16.55
N GLY A 40 4.08 2.20 -16.90
CA GLY A 40 4.24 2.70 -18.27
C GLY A 40 5.07 1.83 -19.22
N SER A 41 5.39 0.58 -18.86
CA SER A 41 6.22 -0.31 -19.68
C SER A 41 5.86 -1.79 -19.49
N SER A 42 6.25 -2.61 -20.47
CA SER A 42 6.04 -4.05 -20.52
C SER A 42 7.35 -4.86 -20.46
N GLY A 43 7.21 -6.17 -20.34
CA GLY A 43 8.25 -7.18 -20.41
C GLY A 43 9.02 -7.39 -19.10
N TYR A 44 9.52 -8.61 -18.89
CA TYR A 44 10.26 -8.98 -17.67
C TYR A 44 11.48 -8.11 -17.38
N GLY A 45 12.16 -7.57 -18.42
CA GLY A 45 13.25 -6.61 -18.23
C GLY A 45 12.84 -5.31 -17.52
N ASN A 46 11.54 -5.00 -17.49
CA ASN A 46 10.94 -3.87 -16.79
C ASN A 46 10.11 -4.28 -15.57
N TYR A 47 10.37 -5.47 -15.00
CA TYR A 47 9.70 -6.03 -13.82
C TYR A 47 9.36 -4.99 -12.75
N ARG A 48 10.34 -4.13 -12.42
CA ARG A 48 10.24 -3.10 -11.38
C ARG A 48 9.02 -2.19 -11.50
N HIS A 49 8.59 -1.81 -12.71
CA HIS A 49 7.50 -0.86 -12.87
C HIS A 49 6.14 -1.45 -12.49
N GLN A 50 5.91 -2.73 -12.80
CA GLN A 50 4.68 -3.41 -12.37
C GLN A 50 4.77 -3.82 -10.89
N ALA A 51 5.95 -4.23 -10.41
CA ALA A 51 6.17 -4.49 -8.99
C ALA A 51 5.93 -3.23 -8.12
N ASP A 52 6.34 -2.04 -8.59
CA ASP A 52 6.08 -0.75 -7.93
C ASP A 52 4.58 -0.45 -7.83
N VAL A 53 3.83 -0.64 -8.92
CA VAL A 53 2.37 -0.45 -8.93
C VAL A 53 1.67 -1.41 -7.99
N CYS A 54 2.01 -2.70 -8.02
CA CYS A 54 1.47 -3.68 -7.09
C CYS A 54 1.81 -3.30 -5.65
N HIS A 55 3.04 -2.85 -5.37
CA HIS A 55 3.44 -2.43 -4.03
C HIS A 55 2.65 -1.20 -3.55
N ALA A 56 2.48 -0.19 -4.41
CA ALA A 56 1.69 0.99 -4.09
C ALA A 56 0.22 0.64 -3.82
N TYR A 57 -0.38 -0.23 -4.64
CA TYR A 57 -1.73 -0.75 -4.41
C TYR A 57 -1.82 -1.42 -3.03
N GLN A 58 -0.84 -2.28 -2.69
CA GLN A 58 -0.79 -2.98 -1.40
C GLN A 58 -0.66 -2.02 -0.20
N ILE A 59 0.09 -0.92 -0.36
CA ILE A 59 0.16 0.14 0.66
C ILE A 59 -1.20 0.85 0.81
N MET A 60 -1.87 1.17 -0.29
CA MET A 60 -3.13 1.92 -0.27
C MET A 60 -4.23 1.16 0.46
N ILE A 61 -4.48 -0.12 0.11
CA ILE A 61 -5.55 -0.87 0.80
C ILE A 61 -5.19 -1.15 2.26
N LYS A 62 -3.90 -1.32 2.59
CA LYS A 62 -3.45 -1.46 3.99
C LYS A 62 -3.72 -0.20 4.82
N ASN A 63 -3.74 0.97 4.19
CA ASN A 63 -4.06 2.26 4.83
C ASN A 63 -5.55 2.63 4.73
N GLY A 64 -6.42 1.69 4.33
CA GLY A 64 -7.87 1.89 4.34
C GLY A 64 -8.44 2.63 3.13
N ILE A 65 -7.67 2.76 2.04
CA ILE A 65 -8.22 3.23 0.77
C ILE A 65 -9.11 2.12 0.20
N ASP A 66 -10.33 2.50 -0.15
CA ASP A 66 -11.32 1.63 -0.77
C ASP A 66 -10.80 1.12 -2.13
N PRO A 67 -10.68 -0.21 -2.36
CA PRO A 67 -10.23 -0.78 -3.62
C PRO A 67 -11.00 -0.27 -4.84
N ASP A 68 -12.30 0.00 -4.71
CA ASP A 68 -13.14 0.52 -5.79
C ASP A 68 -12.76 1.95 -6.21
N LYS A 69 -11.93 2.63 -5.40
CA LYS A 69 -11.39 3.98 -5.64
C LYS A 69 -9.93 3.98 -6.10
N ILE A 70 -9.37 2.81 -6.43
CA ILE A 70 -8.01 2.66 -6.93
C ILE A 70 -8.07 2.12 -8.35
N ILE A 71 -7.79 2.98 -9.33
CA ILE A 71 -7.71 2.59 -10.73
C ILE A 71 -6.27 2.16 -11.01
N THR A 72 -6.08 0.91 -11.43
CA THR A 72 -4.75 0.37 -11.74
C THR A 72 -4.64 0.07 -13.24
N LEU A 73 -3.60 0.60 -13.87
CA LEU A 73 -3.28 0.40 -15.28
C LEU A 73 -1.88 -0.21 -15.41
N ALA A 74 -1.81 -1.48 -15.79
CA ALA A 74 -0.58 -2.19 -16.04
C ALA A 74 -0.79 -3.16 -17.22
N VAL A 75 0.31 -3.58 -17.85
CA VAL A 75 0.25 -4.51 -18.98
C VAL A 75 -0.08 -5.94 -18.54
N ASP A 76 0.22 -6.28 -17.28
CA ASP A 76 -0.06 -7.58 -16.65
C ASP A 76 0.65 -8.76 -17.34
N ASP A 77 1.84 -8.52 -17.87
CA ASP A 77 2.66 -9.52 -18.57
C ASP A 77 3.82 -10.07 -17.73
N VAL A 78 4.10 -9.50 -16.54
CA VAL A 78 5.29 -9.85 -15.75
C VAL A 78 5.05 -11.02 -14.79
N ALA A 79 3.88 -11.09 -14.15
CA ALA A 79 3.65 -12.06 -13.08
C ALA A 79 3.73 -13.51 -13.56
N ASN A 80 3.32 -13.77 -14.81
CA ASN A 80 3.30 -15.10 -15.43
C ASN A 80 4.29 -15.22 -16.61
N ASP A 81 5.27 -14.32 -16.70
CA ASP A 81 6.35 -14.42 -17.70
C ASP A 81 7.18 -15.70 -17.46
N ASP A 82 7.62 -16.35 -18.53
CA ASP A 82 8.43 -17.59 -18.46
C ASP A 82 9.77 -17.38 -17.73
N MET A 83 10.29 -16.16 -17.70
CA MET A 83 11.50 -15.81 -16.95
C MET A 83 11.25 -15.57 -15.46
N ASN A 84 9.99 -15.51 -15.01
CA ASN A 84 9.65 -15.35 -13.60
C ASN A 84 9.79 -16.69 -12.85
N PRO A 85 10.79 -16.85 -11.95
CA PRO A 85 10.95 -18.08 -11.17
C PRO A 85 9.81 -18.30 -10.17
N PHE A 86 8.96 -17.30 -9.93
CA PHE A 86 7.81 -17.38 -9.04
C PHE A 86 6.52 -17.01 -9.78
N PRO A 87 5.97 -17.92 -10.61
CA PRO A 87 4.76 -17.65 -11.39
C PRO A 87 3.59 -17.14 -10.52
N GLY A 88 2.93 -16.09 -11.01
CA GLY A 88 1.83 -15.41 -10.34
C GLY A 88 2.24 -14.51 -9.18
N LYS A 89 3.54 -14.32 -8.91
CA LYS A 89 4.03 -13.49 -7.80
C LYS A 89 4.95 -12.38 -8.28
N LEU A 90 4.79 -11.21 -7.67
CA LEU A 90 5.64 -10.05 -7.85
C LEU A 90 6.23 -9.58 -6.52
N PHE A 91 7.52 -9.25 -6.50
CA PHE A 91 8.23 -8.79 -5.31
C PHE A 91 8.88 -7.42 -5.58
N ASN A 92 8.64 -6.43 -4.71
CA ASN A 92 9.22 -5.09 -4.85
C ASN A 92 10.39 -4.80 -3.89
N LYS A 93 10.99 -5.84 -3.34
CA LYS A 93 12.23 -5.73 -2.55
C LYS A 93 12.85 -7.11 -2.37
N PRO A 94 14.19 -7.20 -2.27
CA PRO A 94 14.84 -8.44 -1.90
C PRO A 94 14.39 -8.93 -0.52
N THR A 95 14.27 -10.23 -0.37
CA THR A 95 14.22 -10.90 0.93
C THR A 95 15.63 -11.24 1.44
N GLY A 96 15.74 -11.68 2.68
CA GLY A 96 17.03 -12.08 3.25
C GLY A 96 17.57 -13.36 2.60
N ASP A 97 18.88 -13.58 2.68
CA ASP A 97 19.56 -14.72 2.06
C ASP A 97 18.86 -16.06 2.36
N GLY A 98 18.66 -16.85 1.30
CA GLY A 98 17.98 -18.15 1.38
C GLY A 98 16.45 -18.09 1.51
N THR A 99 15.87 -16.88 1.52
CA THR A 99 14.41 -16.71 1.47
C THR A 99 13.97 -16.52 0.02
N PRO A 100 12.94 -17.25 -0.45
CA PRO A 100 12.35 -16.97 -1.75
C PRO A 100 11.61 -15.61 -1.73
N GLY A 101 12.02 -14.67 -2.58
CA GLY A 101 11.36 -13.38 -2.75
C GLY A 101 12.29 -12.25 -3.14
#